data_AF-A0A3R6N9C1-F1
#
_entry.id   AF-A0A3R6N9C1-F1
#
_cell.length_a   1.000
_cell.length_b   1.000
_cell.length_c   1.000
_cell.angle_alpha   90.00
_cell.angle_beta   90.00
_cell.angle_gamma   90.00
#
_symmetry.space_group_name_H-M   'P 1'
#
loop_
_entity.id
_entity.type
_entity.pdbx_description
1 polymer ?
#
loop_
_entity_poly.entity_id
_entity_poly.type
_entity_poly.pdbx_seq_one_letter_code
_entity_poly.pdbx_strand_id
1 'polypeptide(L)'
;MGTYMKVSTQRLEEDKAAIQNELKGISQSVEELSQEMQLLGQTWEGPAWAAFQNQAASDIENMQAIYEKLSAYISHMEYAAREYRTCENQVGNLIDRIRI
;
A
#
# COMPACT_ATOMS: atom_id res chain seq x y z
N MET A 1 2.18 6.32 -36.75
CA MET A 1 2.79 5.07 -36.26
C MET A 1 3.51 5.40 -34.96
N GLY A 2 3.18 4.70 -33.87
CA GLY A 2 3.74 4.93 -32.54
C GLY A 2 2.79 4.39 -31.47
N THR A 3 2.86 3.08 -31.27
CA THR A 3 1.99 2.21 -30.47
C THR A 3 1.91 2.64 -28.99
N TYR A 4 0.70 3.02 -28.57
CA TYR A 4 0.08 2.94 -27.23
C TYR A 4 1.00 2.86 -25.99
N MET A 5 1.05 3.93 -25.20
CA MET A 5 1.29 3.81 -23.76
C MET A 5 0.10 3.08 -23.14
N LYS A 6 0.24 1.76 -22.95
CA LYS A 6 -0.82 0.87 -22.43
C LYS A 6 -1.17 1.14 -20.96
N VAL A 7 -0.32 1.86 -20.23
CA VAL A 7 -0.56 2.25 -18.85
C VAL A 7 -0.89 3.73 -18.85
N SER A 8 -2.17 4.05 -18.69
CA SER A 8 -2.58 5.40 -18.36
C SER A 8 -2.01 5.70 -16.97
N THR A 9 -1.07 6.64 -16.89
CA THR A 9 -0.53 7.16 -15.63
C THR A 9 -1.65 7.60 -14.69
N GLN A 10 -2.79 8.03 -15.24
CA GLN A 10 -4.00 8.31 -14.47
C GLN A 10 -4.58 7.06 -13.77
N ARG A 11 -4.73 5.93 -14.47
CA ARG A 11 -5.17 4.68 -13.84
C ARG A 11 -4.21 4.20 -12.76
N LEU A 12 -2.91 4.39 -12.97
CA LEU A 12 -1.90 4.00 -11.98
C LEU A 12 -2.02 4.84 -10.69
N GLU A 13 -2.35 6.13 -10.80
CA GLU A 13 -2.62 6.99 -9.64
C GLU A 13 -3.95 6.66 -8.97
N GLU A 14 -4.99 6.31 -9.75
CA GLU A 14 -6.29 5.86 -9.22
C GLU A 14 -6.14 4.56 -8.41
N ASP A 15 -5.45 3.56 -8.97
CA ASP A 15 -5.18 2.28 -8.30
C ASP A 15 -4.32 2.49 -7.05
N LYS A 16 -3.31 3.37 -7.11
CA LYS A 16 -2.49 3.73 -5.96
C LYS A 16 -3.34 4.36 -4.85
N ALA A 17 -4.21 5.31 -5.18
CA ALA A 17 -5.08 5.96 -4.20
C ALA A 17 -6.05 4.97 -3.54
N ALA A 18 -6.59 4.02 -4.31
CA ALA A 18 -7.44 2.95 -3.78
C ALA A 18 -6.66 2.07 -2.79
N ILE A 19 -5.47 1.60 -3.16
CA ILE A 19 -4.63 0.74 -2.31
C ILE A 19 -4.20 1.50 -1.04
N GLN A 20 -3.88 2.80 -1.14
CA GLN A 20 -3.54 3.64 0.02
C GLN A 20 -4.71 3.78 1.00
N ASN A 21 -5.94 3.94 0.51
CA ASN A 21 -7.12 4.03 1.36
C ASN A 21 -7.42 2.70 2.07
N GLU A 22 -7.34 1.58 1.35
CA GLU A 22 -7.51 0.23 1.92
C GLU A 22 -6.45 -0.05 2.99
N LEU A 23 -5.18 0.32 2.73
CA LEU A 23 -4.09 0.18 3.71
C LEU A 23 -4.33 0.98 4.98
N LYS A 24 -4.88 2.19 4.85
CA LYS A 24 -5.22 3.02 6.00
C LYS A 24 -6.31 2.34 6.84
N GLY A 25 -7.31 1.73 6.21
CA GLY A 25 -8.33 0.94 6.88
C GLY A 25 -7.74 -0.26 7.64
N ILE A 26 -6.88 -1.03 6.99
CA ILE A 26 -6.19 -2.18 7.61
C ILE A 26 -5.37 -1.73 8.83
N SER A 27 -4.61 -0.64 8.71
CA SER A 27 -3.83 -0.09 9.82
C SER A 27 -4.72 0.27 11.01
N GLN A 28 -5.86 0.93 10.77
CA GLN A 28 -6.80 1.29 11.83
C GLN A 28 -7.39 0.05 12.51
N SER A 29 -7.83 -0.94 11.74
CA SER A 29 -8.38 -2.18 12.31
C SER A 29 -7.37 -2.97 13.13
N VAL A 30 -6.09 -3.00 12.73
CA VAL A 30 -5.02 -3.64 13.52
C VAL A 30 -4.77 -2.89 14.84
N GLU A 31 -4.84 -1.56 14.81
CA GLU A 31 -4.69 -0.71 15.99
C GLU A 31 -5.85 -0.91 16.98
N GLU A 32 -7.08 -0.97 16.48
CA GLU A 32 -8.29 -1.29 17.24
C GLU A 32 -8.21 -2.69 17.86
N LEU A 33 -7.83 -3.71 17.08
CA LEU A 33 -7.66 -5.08 17.56
C LEU A 33 -6.63 -5.15 18.71
N SER A 34 -5.51 -4.45 18.58
CA SER A 34 -4.47 -4.38 19.62
C SER A 34 -4.98 -3.75 20.91
N GLN A 35 -5.78 -2.68 20.81
CA GLN A 35 -6.38 -2.02 21.98
C GLN A 35 -7.42 -2.92 22.66
N GLU A 36 -8.28 -3.57 21.88
CA GLU A 36 -9.28 -4.52 22.42
C GLU A 36 -8.61 -5.71 23.12
N MET A 37 -7.52 -6.24 22.56
CA MET A 37 -6.73 -7.28 23.21
C MET A 37 -6.14 -6.84 24.56
N GLN A 38 -5.64 -5.62 24.66
CA GLN A 38 -5.12 -5.10 25.94
C GLN A 38 -6.22 -4.96 26.99
N LEU A 39 -7.43 -4.55 26.58
CA LEU A 39 -8.58 -4.47 27.47
C LEU A 39 -9.04 -5.87 27.90
N LEU A 40 -9.11 -6.82 26.98
CA LEU A 40 -9.53 -8.19 27.28
C LEU A 40 -8.57 -8.84 28.30
N GLY A 41 -7.27 -8.61 28.16
CA GLY A 41 -6.25 -9.14 29.07
C GLY A 41 -6.29 -8.62 30.51
N GLN A 42 -6.97 -7.49 30.76
CA GLN A 42 -7.22 -7.02 32.12
C GLN A 42 -8.37 -7.76 32.80
N THR A 43 -9.21 -8.44 32.03
CA THR A 43 -10.45 -9.08 32.51
C THR A 43 -10.41 -10.60 32.43
N TRP A 44 -9.52 -11.16 31.61
CA TRP A 44 -9.42 -12.58 31.37
C TRP A 44 -7.98 -13.05 31.56
N GLU A 45 -7.71 -13.74 32.67
CA GLU A 45 -6.42 -14.37 32.95
C GLU A 45 -6.54 -15.91 32.94
N GLY A 46 -5.48 -16.60 32.51
CA GLY A 46 -5.39 -18.07 32.53
C GLY A 46 -4.66 -18.67 31.31
N PRO A 47 -4.44 -19.99 31.29
CA PRO A 47 -3.70 -20.65 30.20
C PRO A 47 -4.40 -20.56 28.83
N ALA A 48 -5.73 -20.43 28.80
CA ALA A 48 -6.48 -20.18 27.56
C ALA A 48 -6.26 -18.76 27.01
N TRP A 49 -6.15 -17.77 27.90
CA TRP A 49 -5.83 -16.39 27.53
C TRP A 49 -4.41 -16.29 26.93
N ALA A 50 -3.42 -16.97 27.52
CA ALA A 50 -2.06 -16.99 27.00
C ALA A 50 -1.97 -17.57 25.58
N ALA A 51 -2.74 -18.63 25.27
CA ALA A 51 -2.79 -19.20 23.93
C ALA A 51 -3.43 -18.24 22.92
N PHE A 52 -4.52 -17.57 23.29
CA PHE A 52 -5.17 -16.56 22.46
C PHE A 52 -4.27 -15.34 22.21
N GLN A 53 -3.58 -14.85 23.25
CA GLN A 53 -2.66 -13.73 23.16
C GLN A 53 -1.52 -14.01 22.18
N ASN A 54 -0.94 -15.21 22.22
CA ASN A 54 0.10 -15.61 21.27
C ASN A 54 -0.43 -15.68 19.83
N GLN A 55 -1.62 -16.24 19.62
CA GLN A 55 -2.22 -16.31 18.29
C GLN A 55 -2.46 -14.92 17.72
N ALA A 56 -3.11 -14.05 18.50
CA ALA A 56 -3.47 -12.73 18.01
C ALA A 56 -2.24 -11.81 17.87
N ALA A 57 -1.18 -12.00 18.65
CA ALA A 57 0.11 -11.35 18.41
C ALA A 57 0.72 -11.78 17.05
N SER A 58 0.66 -13.07 16.71
CA SER A 58 1.10 -13.57 15.40
C SER A 58 0.26 -13.01 14.26
N ASP A 59 -1.06 -12.89 14.47
CA ASP A 59 -1.97 -12.31 13.47
C ASP A 59 -1.69 -10.83 13.23
N ILE A 60 -1.40 -10.05 14.29
CA ILE A 60 -0.97 -8.65 14.18
C ILE A 60 0.35 -8.54 13.41
N GLU A 61 1.34 -9.39 13.71
CA GLU A 61 2.64 -9.40 13.03
C GLU A 61 2.50 -9.75 11.54
N ASN A 62 1.65 -10.73 11.21
CA ASN A 62 1.33 -11.09 9.83
C ASN A 62 0.66 -9.92 9.08
N MET A 63 -0.29 -9.23 9.73
CA MET A 63 -0.95 -8.05 9.15
C MET A 63 0.04 -6.90 8.92
N GLN A 64 0.99 -6.67 9.83
CA GLN A 64 2.06 -5.70 9.66
C GLN A 64 2.96 -6.06 8.47
N ALA A 65 3.34 -7.33 8.31
CA ALA A 65 4.14 -7.78 7.17
C ALA A 65 3.39 -7.60 5.83
N ILE A 66 2.06 -7.76 5.80
CA ILE A 66 1.24 -7.47 4.63
C ILE A 66 1.22 -5.96 4.35
N TYR A 67 1.04 -5.14 5.40
CA TYR A 67 1.07 -3.69 5.30
C TYR A 67 2.38 -3.17 4.69
N GLU A 68 3.52 -3.70 5.14
CA GLU A 68 4.84 -3.34 4.61
C GLU A 68 4.99 -3.70 3.12
N LYS A 69 4.55 -4.90 2.72
CA LYS A 69 4.61 -5.36 1.33
C LYS A 69 3.76 -4.48 0.42
N LEU A 70 2.54 -4.15 0.83
CA LEU A 70 1.64 -3.28 0.07
C LEU A 70 2.16 -1.84 0.01
N SER A 71 2.78 -1.35 1.09
CA SER A 71 3.44 -0.04 1.11
C SER A 71 4.64 0.01 0.14
N ALA A 72 5.44 -1.05 0.09
CA ALA A 72 6.52 -1.18 -0.88
C ALA A 72 5.99 -1.22 -2.33
N TYR A 73 4.88 -1.94 -2.55
CA TYR A 73 4.22 -1.98 -3.85
C TYR A 73 3.75 -0.60 -4.32
N ILE A 74 3.14 0.20 -3.45
CA ILE A 74 2.79 1.60 -3.74
C ILE A 74 4.03 2.42 -4.15
N SER A 75 5.14 2.29 -3.42
CA SER A 75 6.38 2.99 -3.73
C SER A 75 6.91 2.62 -5.12
N HIS A 76 6.82 1.34 -5.51
CA HIS A 76 7.18 0.90 -6.86
C HIS A 76 6.23 1.47 -7.94
N MET A 77 4.93 1.59 -7.65
CA MET A 77 3.99 2.24 -8.57
C MET A 77 4.31 3.73 -8.73
N GLU A 78 4.64 4.45 -7.65
CA GLU A 78 5.06 5.85 -7.73
C GLU A 78 6.32 6.05 -8.57
N TYR A 79 7.29 5.16 -8.40
CA TYR A 79 8.50 5.18 -9.21
C TYR A 79 8.18 4.97 -10.70
N ALA A 80 7.38 3.94 -11.02
CA ALA A 80 6.97 3.67 -12.40
C ALA A 80 6.19 4.85 -13.01
N ALA A 81 5.25 5.45 -12.29
CA ALA A 81 4.51 6.64 -12.75
C ALA A 81 5.45 7.81 -13.10
N ARG A 82 6.48 8.03 -12.28
CA ARG A 82 7.46 9.09 -12.48
C ARG A 82 8.31 8.85 -13.72
N GLU A 83 8.78 7.63 -13.92
CA GLU A 83 9.57 7.25 -15.09
C GLU A 83 8.75 7.43 -16.38
N TYR A 84 7.47 7.02 -16.38
CA TYR A 84 6.59 7.22 -17.53
C TYR A 84 6.40 8.70 -17.87
N ARG A 85 6.10 9.56 -16.88
CA ARG A 85 5.97 11.01 -17.11
C ARG A 85 7.26 11.64 -17.62
N THR A 86 8.41 11.16 -17.12
CA THR A 86 9.72 11.67 -17.55
C THR A 86 9.98 11.33 -19.01
N CYS A 87 9.67 10.10 -19.42
CA CYS A 87 9.76 9.67 -20.81
C CYS A 87 8.83 10.48 -21.73
N GLU A 88 7.56 10.69 -21.33
CA GLU A 88 6.62 11.53 -22.09
C GLU A 88 7.12 12.95 -22.28
N ASN A 89 7.64 13.58 -21.22
CA ASN A 89 8.20 14.93 -21.30
C ASN A 89 9.43 15.00 -22.21
N GLN A 90 10.30 13.99 -22.19
CA GLN A 90 11.47 13.92 -23.08
C GLN A 90 11.04 13.79 -24.54
N VAL A 91 10.08 12.91 -24.84
CA VAL A 91 9.54 12.74 -26.20
C VAL A 91 8.82 13.99 -26.68
N GLY A 92 8.00 14.62 -25.84
CA GLY A 92 7.32 15.88 -26.14
C GLY A 92 8.31 16.99 -26.50
N ASN A 93 9.35 17.18 -25.67
CA ASN A 93 10.42 18.13 -25.94
C ASN A 93 11.19 17.84 -27.24
N LEU A 94 11.40 16.57 -27.59
CA LEU A 94 12.04 16.20 -28.86
C LEU A 94 11.15 16.52 -30.07
N ILE A 95 9.84 16.24 -29.98
CA ILE A 95 8.87 16.57 -31.02
C ILE A 95 8.79 18.10 -31.21
N ASP A 96 8.71 18.86 -30.11
CA ASP A 96 8.65 20.33 -30.18
C ASP A 96 9.91 20.92 -30.82
N ARG A 97 11.09 20.33 -30.59
CA ARG A 97 12.34 20.74 -31.25
C ARG A 97 12.37 20.44 -32.76
N ILE A 98 11.67 19.39 -33.21
CA ILE A 98 11.58 19.02 -34.64
C ILE A 98 10.51 19.86 -35.36
N ARG A 99 9.53 20.39 -34.64
CA ARG A 99 8.41 21.18 -35.19
C ARG A 99 8.76 22.65 -35.46
N ILE A 100 10.02 23.05 -35.25
CA ILE A 100 10.58 24.36 -35.62
C ILE A 100 11.22 24.26 -37.01
#